data_AF-A0A1Y2NM12-F1
#
_entry.id   AF-A0A1Y2NM12-F1
#
_cell.length_a   1.000
_cell.length_b   1.000
_cell.length_c   1.000
_cell.angle_alpha   90.00
_cell.angle_beta   90.00
_cell.angle_gamma   90.00
#
_symmetry.space_group_name_H-M   'P 1'
#
loop_
_entity.id
_entity.type
_entity.pdbx_description
1 polymer ?
#
loop_
_entity_poly.entity_id
_entity_poly.type
_entity_poly.pdbx_seq_one_letter_code
_entity_poly.pdbx_strand_id
1 'polypeptide(L)' 'MRAFRDLGARFMAPMHWATFVLSSEPVMEPRTRLHAAWDAAGLPRDRLWDLAVGESRVLP' A
#
# COMPACT_ATOMS: atom_id res chain seq x y z
N MET A 1 -3.43 4.86 -6.68
CA MET A 1 -4.86 4.46 -6.58
C MET A 1 -5.48 3.96 -7.90
N ARG A 2 -5.06 4.46 -9.07
CA ARG A 2 -5.65 4.06 -10.37
C ARG A 2 -5.68 2.53 -10.58
N ALA A 3 -4.54 1.85 -10.55
CA ALA A 3 -4.47 0.40 -10.77
C ALA A 3 -5.38 -0.41 -9.84
N PHE A 4 -5.42 -0.08 -8.53
CA PHE A 4 -6.30 -0.73 -7.56
C PHE A 4 -7.79 -0.65 -7.96
N ARG A 5 -8.23 0.52 -8.46
CA ARG A 5 -9.60 0.75 -8.92
C ARG A 5 -9.88 0.09 -10.26
N ASP A 6 -8.97 0.27 -11.22
CA ASP A 6 -9.12 -0.26 -12.58
C ASP A 6 -9.19 -1.80 -12.57
N LEU A 7 -8.48 -2.46 -11.65
CA LEU A 7 -8.53 -3.91 -11.46
C LEU A 7 -9.73 -4.38 -10.63
N GLY A 8 -10.54 -3.48 -10.06
CA GLY A 8 -11.64 -3.84 -9.16
C GLY A 8 -11.17 -4.60 -7.90
N ALA A 9 -9.93 -4.36 -7.45
CA ALA A 9 -9.33 -5.12 -6.37
C ALA A 9 -10.06 -4.87 -5.03
N ARG A 10 -10.24 -5.95 -4.25
CA ARG A 10 -10.88 -5.87 -2.93
C ARG A 10 -9.91 -5.46 -1.81
N PHE A 11 -8.65 -5.91 -1.90
CA PHE A 11 -7.60 -5.68 -0.91
C PHE A 11 -6.33 -5.18 -1.61
N MET A 12 -5.55 -4.33 -0.95
CA MET A 12 -4.26 -3.84 -1.42
C MET A 12 -3.16 -4.20 -0.42
N ALA A 13 -2.15 -4.94 -0.86
CA ALA A 13 -0.92 -5.19 -0.10
C ALA A 13 0.24 -4.44 -0.78
N PRO A 14 0.63 -3.24 -0.31
CA PRO A 14 1.77 -2.51 -0.86
C PRO A 14 3.08 -3.25 -0.58
N MET A 15 3.95 -3.27 -1.58
CA MET A 15 5.26 -3.93 -1.55
C MET A 15 6.30 -3.02 -2.21
N HIS A 16 7.56 -3.48 -2.29
CA HIS A 16 8.69 -2.79 -2.92
C HIS A 16 9.16 -1.49 -2.25
N TRP A 17 8.72 -1.19 -1.04
CA TRP A 17 9.18 -0.04 -0.26
C TRP A 17 10.00 -0.49 0.95
N ALA A 18 10.86 0.39 1.48
CA ALA A 18 11.71 0.15 2.66
C ALA A 18 12.57 -1.13 2.69
N THR A 19 12.77 -1.79 1.54
CA THR A 19 13.57 -3.02 1.45
C THR A 19 14.91 -2.77 0.77
N PHE A 20 14.91 -2.05 -0.35
CA PHE A 20 16.12 -1.66 -1.08
C PHE A 20 16.01 -0.21 -1.54
N VAL A 21 17.14 0.51 -1.56
CA VAL A 21 17.22 1.86 -2.14
C VAL A 21 17.44 1.72 -3.64
N LEU A 22 16.35 1.85 -4.40
CA LEU A 22 16.34 1.73 -5.87
C LEU A 22 16.01 3.06 -6.57
N SER A 23 15.74 4.11 -5.81
CA SER A 23 15.40 5.44 -6.27
C SER A 23 15.95 6.50 -5.30
N SER A 24 15.81 7.77 -5.67
CA SER A 24 16.26 8.90 -4.85
C SER A 24 15.23 9.35 -3.80
N GLU A 25 14.05 8.71 -3.74
CA GLU A 25 13.01 9.12 -2.80
C GLU A 25 13.38 8.67 -1.36
N PRO A 26 13.02 9.45 -0.32
CA PRO A 26 13.13 9.01 1.06
C PRO A 26 12.41 7.67 1.28
N VAL A 27 13.06 6.79 2.03
CA VAL A 27 12.65 5.39 2.23
C VAL A 27 11.17 5.22 2.66
N MET A 28 10.66 6.17 3.46
CA MET A 28 9.29 6.15 3.98
C MET A 28 8.28 6.97 3.17
N GLU A 29 8.73 7.72 2.17
CA GLU A 29 7.86 8.56 1.33
C GLU A 29 6.79 7.72 0.61
N PRO A 30 7.10 6.55 0.00
CA PRO A 30 6.08 5.76 -0.70
C PRO A 30 4.90 5.34 0.19
N ARG A 31 5.20 4.90 1.42
CA ARG A 31 4.17 4.53 2.41
C ARG A 31 3.33 5.73 2.83
N THR A 32 3.98 6.88 3.07
CA THR A 32 3.28 8.11 3.46
C THR A 32 2.33 8.59 2.36
N ARG A 33 2.80 8.58 1.10
CA ARG A 33 1.98 8.98 -0.06
C ARG A 33 0.84 8.01 -0.32
N LEU A 34 1.05 6.72 -0.10
CA LEU A 34 -0.01 5.72 -0.21
C LEU A 34 -1.12 5.97 0.79
N HIS A 35 -0.80 6.18 2.08
CA HIS A 35 -1.80 6.48 3.11
C HIS A 35 -2.59 7.74 2.77
N ALA A 36 -1.91 8.83 2.39
CA ALA A 36 -2.59 10.06 1.99
C ALA A 36 -3.52 9.87 0.77
N ALA A 37 -3.06 9.13 -0.25
CA ALA A 37 -3.87 8.85 -1.44
C ALA A 37 -5.03 7.89 -1.16
N TRP A 38 -4.88 7.00 -0.18
CA TRP A 38 -5.92 6.08 0.28
C TRP A 38 -7.02 6.83 1.05
N ASP A 39 -6.62 7.70 1.97
CA ASP A 39 -7.52 8.55 2.74
C ASP A 39 -8.30 9.51 1.84
N ALA A 40 -7.60 10.18 0.91
CA ALA A 40 -8.24 11.04 -0.09
C ALA A 40 -9.21 10.27 -1.02
N ALA A 41 -8.98 8.97 -1.20
CA ALA A 41 -9.86 8.10 -1.98
C ALA A 41 -11.08 7.59 -1.19
N GLY A 42 -11.17 7.86 0.12
CA GLY A 42 -12.27 7.43 1.00
C GLY A 42 -12.39 5.90 1.11
N LEU A 43 -11.28 5.17 0.93
CA LEU A 43 -11.31 3.71 0.90
C LEU A 43 -11.24 3.11 2.31
N PRO A 44 -11.92 1.98 2.58
CA PRO A 44 -11.89 1.34 3.90
C PRO A 44 -10.47 0.98 4.35
N ARG A 45 -10.11 1.34 5.58
CA ARG A 45 -8.75 1.12 6.13
C ARG A 45 -8.38 -0.36 6.24
N ASP A 46 -9.35 -1.23 6.49
CA ASP A 46 -9.20 -2.68 6.59
C ASP A 46 -8.86 -3.35 5.25
N ARG A 47 -9.07 -2.64 4.13
CA ARG A 47 -8.70 -3.08 2.79
C ARG A 47 -7.27 -2.70 2.39
N LEU A 48 -6.60 -1.85 3.17
CA LEU A 48 -5.17 -1.55 3.01
C LEU A 48 -4.34 -2.42 3.96
N TRP A 49 -3.79 -3.49 3.42
CA TRP A 49 -2.94 -4.43 4.15
C TRP A 49 -1.51 -3.94 4.21
N ASP A 50 -1.26 -2.99 5.11
CA ASP A 50 0.06 -2.43 5.41
C ASP A 50 0.88 -3.41 6.27
N LEU A 51 1.20 -4.57 5.70
CA LEU A 51 1.87 -5.69 6.37
C LEU A 51 3.31 -5.33 6.76
N ALA A 52 3.71 -5.70 7.98
CA ALA A 52 5.10 -5.64 8.41
C ALA A 52 5.96 -6.70 7.70
N VAL A 53 7.29 -6.55 7.74
CA VAL A 53 8.22 -7.54 7.18
C VAL A 53 8.03 -8.87 7.89
N GLY A 54 7.66 -9.90 7.13
CA GLY A 54 7.37 -11.25 7.65
C GLY A 54 5.94 -11.45 8.16
N GLU A 55 5.10 -10.42 8.17
CA GLU A 55 3.67 -10.55 8.53
C GLU A 55 2.90 -11.29 7.43
N SER A 56 1.92 -12.09 7.83
CA SER A 56 1.02 -12.82 6.93
C SER A 56 -0.43 -12.47 7.20
N ARG A 57 -1.26 -12.55 6.15
CA ARG A 57 -2.72 -12.49 6.25
C ARG A 57 -3.37 -13.57 5.39
N VAL A 58 -4.56 -14.01 5.83
CA VAL A 58 -5.40 -14.95 5.09
C VAL A 58 -6.42 -14.15 4.27
N LEU A 59 -6.57 -14.50 2.99
CA LEU A 59 -7.62 -13.96 2.13
C LEU A 59 -8.96 -14.64 2.45
N PRO A 60 -10.00 -13.87 2.82
CA PRO A 60 -11.34 -14.39 3.08
C PRO A 60 -12.16 -14.60 1.81
#